data_AF-A0A4Z2BH68-F1
#
_entry.id   AF-A0A4Z2BH68-F1
#
_cell.length_a   1.000
_cell.length_b   1.000
_cell.length_c   1.000
_cell.angle_alpha   90.00
_cell.angle_beta   90.00
_cell.angle_gamma   90.00
#
_symmetry.space_group_name_H-M   'P 1'
#
loop_
_entity.id
_entity.type
_entity.pdbx_description
1 polymer ?
#
loop_
_entity_poly.entity_id
_entity_poly.type
_entity_poly.pdbx_seq_one_letter_code
_entity_poly.pdbx_strand_id
1 'polypeptide(L)'
;MACTRKTKTLVSTCVILSGMTNIVCLLYVGWVTNYIANIYIKVPMPVAERKLEGDKRGDTVRIMERLDRLENVVNQHIQETPGRGDEGQADTSFSDSSLFAHWGQDLSPDNRRVALKMFQYYGYNGYLSDRLPLDRPMPDLRPDGCRNITYPLNLPQVSIVFIFVNEALSVILRSIRSCHQQDAVPPPQRDNPGGRQQQQQ
;
A
#
# COMPACT_ATOMS: atom_id res chain seq x y z
N MET A 1 -4.05 -34.51 69.41
CA MET A 1 -4.71 -34.60 68.08
C MET A 1 -5.07 -33.21 67.54
N ALA A 2 -4.09 -32.34 67.24
CA ALA A 2 -4.38 -30.95 66.82
C ALA A 2 -3.56 -30.46 65.62
N CYS A 3 -2.92 -31.36 64.85
CA CYS A 3 -2.02 -30.99 63.75
C CYS A 3 -2.53 -31.34 62.34
N THR A 4 -3.70 -31.95 62.18
CA THR A 4 -4.24 -32.34 60.86
C THR A 4 -5.32 -31.40 60.31
N ARG A 5 -5.82 -30.45 61.11
CA ARG A 5 -6.82 -29.45 60.68
C ARG A 5 -6.21 -28.27 59.90
N LYS A 6 -4.95 -27.90 60.21
CA LYS A 6 -4.31 -26.71 59.64
C LYS A 6 -3.81 -26.89 58.20
N THR A 7 -3.53 -28.12 57.79
CA THR A 7 -3.06 -28.44 56.43
C THR A 7 -4.18 -28.38 55.40
N LYS A 8 -5.40 -28.80 55.78
CA LYS A 8 -6.60 -28.72 54.90
C LYS A 8 -7.01 -27.27 54.63
N THR A 9 -6.89 -26.40 55.64
CA THR A 9 -7.14 -24.96 55.48
C THR A 9 -6.08 -24.30 54.61
N LEU A 10 -4.80 -24.67 54.76
CA LEU A 10 -3.69 -24.12 53.96
C LEU A 10 -3.82 -24.46 52.47
N VAL A 11 -4.10 -25.73 52.12
CA VAL A 11 -4.25 -26.14 50.72
C VAL A 11 -5.48 -25.47 50.09
N SER A 12 -6.58 -25.37 50.83
CA SER A 12 -7.80 -24.67 50.38
C SER A 12 -7.53 -23.18 50.14
N THR A 13 -6.83 -22.49 51.05
CA THR A 13 -6.47 -21.08 50.87
C THR A 13 -5.53 -20.87 49.68
N CYS A 14 -4.59 -21.77 49.41
CA CYS A 14 -3.69 -21.66 48.26
C CYS A 14 -4.43 -21.80 46.92
N VAL A 15 -5.41 -22.72 46.84
CA VAL A 15 -6.23 -22.91 45.63
C VAL A 15 -7.12 -21.67 45.38
N ILE A 16 -7.73 -21.13 46.44
CA ILE A 16 -8.56 -19.93 46.34
C ILE A 16 -7.71 -18.71 45.93
N LEU A 17 -6.54 -18.52 46.55
CA LEU A 17 -5.64 -17.42 46.20
C LEU A 17 -5.12 -17.53 44.76
N SER A 18 -4.78 -18.74 44.30
CA SER A 18 -4.35 -18.98 42.91
C SER A 18 -5.48 -18.78 41.89
N GLY A 19 -6.73 -19.11 42.26
CA GLY A 19 -7.89 -18.83 41.42
C GLY A 19 -8.18 -17.34 41.32
N MET A 20 -8.13 -16.62 42.45
CA MET A 20 -8.35 -15.18 42.50
C MET A 20 -7.28 -14.40 41.74
N THR A 21 -6.00 -14.78 41.85
CA THR A 21 -4.93 -14.14 41.07
C THR A 21 -5.09 -14.36 39.57
N ASN A 22 -5.50 -15.56 39.13
CA ASN A 22 -5.80 -15.79 37.71
C ASN A 22 -6.98 -14.93 37.21
N ILE A 23 -8.06 -14.84 37.97
CA ILE A 23 -9.22 -14.01 37.60
C ILE A 23 -8.81 -12.53 37.49
N VAL A 24 -8.05 -12.02 38.46
CA VAL A 24 -7.55 -10.63 38.43
C VAL A 24 -6.62 -10.40 37.24
N CYS A 25 -5.73 -11.35 36.91
CA CYS A 25 -4.87 -11.27 35.73
C CYS A 25 -5.67 -11.24 34.42
N LEU A 26 -6.70 -12.08 34.28
CA LEU A 26 -7.54 -12.09 33.08
C LEU A 26 -8.34 -10.80 32.93
N LEU A 27 -8.88 -10.26 34.02
CA LEU A 27 -9.56 -8.96 34.01
C LEU A 27 -8.60 -7.82 33.65
N TYR A 28 -7.37 -7.84 34.17
CA TYR A 28 -6.36 -6.83 33.86
C TYR A 28 -5.92 -6.90 32.39
N VAL A 29 -5.65 -8.09 31.85
CA VAL A 29 -5.29 -8.26 30.43
C VAL A 29 -6.46 -7.85 29.53
N GLY A 30 -7.69 -8.23 29.87
CA GLY A 30 -8.89 -7.79 29.15
C GLY A 30 -9.10 -6.27 29.20
N TRP A 31 -8.88 -5.66 30.36
CA TRP A 31 -8.98 -4.20 30.51
C TRP A 31 -7.88 -3.46 29.74
N VAL A 32 -6.62 -3.92 29.81
CA VAL A 32 -5.50 -3.31 29.07
C VAL A 32 -5.69 -3.47 27.57
N THR A 33 -6.11 -4.63 27.08
CA THR A 33 -6.39 -4.83 25.65
C THR A 33 -7.56 -3.98 25.17
N ASN A 34 -8.63 -3.85 25.95
CA ASN A 34 -9.75 -2.96 25.63
C ASN A 34 -9.35 -1.47 25.70
N TYR A 35 -8.56 -1.07 26.69
CA TYR A 35 -8.03 0.28 26.85
C TYR A 35 -7.10 0.65 25.70
N ILE A 36 -6.15 -0.22 25.35
CA ILE A 36 -5.27 -0.05 24.19
C ILE A 36 -6.08 0.00 22.90
N ALA A 37 -7.08 -0.88 22.72
CA ALA A 37 -7.95 -0.82 21.54
C ALA A 37 -8.75 0.49 21.48
N ASN A 38 -9.27 1.00 22.60
CA ASN A 38 -9.98 2.28 22.65
C ASN A 38 -9.06 3.46 22.32
N ILE A 39 -7.80 3.43 22.77
CA ILE A 39 -6.78 4.42 22.41
C ILE A 39 -6.38 4.30 20.94
N TYR A 40 -6.16 3.09 20.42
CA TYR A 40 -5.77 2.86 19.04
C TYR A 40 -6.87 3.26 18.05
N ILE A 41 -8.14 3.04 18.41
CA ILE A 41 -9.31 3.46 17.61
C ILE A 41 -9.49 4.99 17.64
N LYS A 42 -8.93 5.70 18.63
CA LYS A 42 -9.02 7.16 18.75
C LYS A 42 -7.79 7.93 18.28
N VAL A 43 -6.65 7.29 18.04
CA VAL A 43 -5.40 7.97 17.69
C VAL A 43 -4.60 7.16 16.65
N PRO A 44 -4.51 7.59 15.38
CA PRO A 44 -3.46 7.14 14.48
C PRO A 44 -2.10 7.61 15.03
N MET A 45 -1.12 6.68 15.11
CA MET A 45 0.24 6.92 15.64
C MET A 45 0.88 8.25 15.15
N PRO A 46 1.26 9.16 16.06
CA PRO A 46 2.27 10.16 15.76
C PRO A 46 3.67 9.60 16.08
N VAL A 47 4.52 9.57 15.07
CA VAL A 47 5.95 9.23 15.16
C VAL A 47 6.64 10.20 16.15
N ALA A 48 7.32 9.64 17.15
CA ALA A 48 8.03 10.40 18.17
C ALA A 48 9.39 10.92 17.65
N GLU A 49 9.51 12.23 17.40
CA GLU A 49 10.81 12.89 17.27
C GLU A 49 11.31 13.42 18.62
N ARG A 50 12.52 13.01 19.02
CA ARG A 50 13.28 13.62 20.11
C ARG A 50 14.12 14.81 19.58
N LYS A 51 13.88 15.97 20.21
CA LYS A 51 14.79 17.12 20.47
C LYS A 51 15.57 17.78 19.30
N LEU A 52 15.23 19.04 19.00
CA LEU A 52 16.18 20.17 19.02
C LEU A 52 15.38 21.49 19.10
N GLU A 53 15.43 22.15 20.26
CA GLU A 53 14.71 23.40 20.54
C GLU A 53 15.43 24.61 19.92
N GLY A 54 14.66 25.52 19.32
CA GLY A 54 15.12 26.87 18.98
C GLY A 54 14.58 27.39 17.65
N ASP A 55 14.87 26.68 16.56
CA ASP A 55 14.65 27.20 15.19
C ASP A 55 13.43 26.55 14.49
N LYS A 56 13.07 25.34 14.90
CA LYS A 56 12.01 24.54 14.28
C LYS A 56 10.59 25.02 14.55
N ARG A 57 10.35 25.96 15.49
CA ARG A 57 8.98 26.34 15.88
C ARG A 57 8.24 27.10 14.78
N GLY A 58 8.96 27.92 13.99
CA GLY A 58 8.37 28.59 12.83
C GLY A 58 8.03 27.60 11.71
N ASP A 59 8.92 26.64 11.48
CA ASP A 59 8.72 25.60 10.48
C ASP A 59 7.64 24.61 10.88
N THR A 60 7.55 24.20 12.15
CA THR A 60 6.48 23.32 12.62
C THR A 60 5.11 23.98 12.53
N VAL A 61 5.01 25.29 12.78
CA VAL A 61 3.76 26.04 12.58
C VAL A 61 3.39 26.10 11.09
N ARG A 62 4.36 26.32 10.21
CA ARG A 62 4.14 26.33 8.75
C ARG A 62 3.78 24.94 8.21
N ILE A 63 4.37 23.88 8.78
CA ILE A 63 4.06 22.48 8.45
C ILE A 63 2.66 22.14 8.95
N MET A 64 2.28 22.55 10.17
CA MET A 64 0.92 22.37 10.69
C MET A 64 -0.13 23.07 9.83
N GLU A 65 0.11 24.31 9.39
CA GLU A 65 -0.79 25.01 8.48
C GLU A 65 -0.93 24.29 7.12
N ARG A 66 0.17 23.74 6.60
CA ARG A 66 0.15 22.95 5.37
C ARG A 66 -0.56 21.61 5.57
N LEU A 67 -0.39 20.97 6.72
CA LEU A 67 -1.11 19.74 7.06
C LEU A 67 -2.60 20.00 7.23
N ASP A 68 -3.01 21.11 7.84
CA ASP A 68 -4.42 21.49 8.00
C ASP A 68 -5.08 21.80 6.65
N ARG A 69 -4.36 22.49 5.74
CA ARG A 69 -4.81 22.64 4.35
C ARG A 69 -4.94 21.30 3.64
N LEU A 70 -3.99 20.39 3.84
CA LEU A 70 -4.03 19.07 3.20
C LEU A 70 -5.16 18.21 3.78
N GLU A 71 -5.36 18.25 5.09
CA GLU A 71 -6.46 17.57 5.79
C GLU A 71 -7.81 18.09 5.33
N ASN A 72 -7.97 19.40 5.13
CA ASN A 72 -9.19 19.98 4.57
C ASN A 72 -9.44 19.53 3.11
N VAL A 73 -8.40 19.47 2.27
CA VAL A 73 -8.51 18.96 0.89
C VAL A 73 -8.85 17.47 0.89
N VAL A 74 -8.22 16.68 1.75
CA VAL A 74 -8.46 15.24 1.89
C VAL A 74 -9.86 14.98 2.45
N ASN A 75 -10.31 15.72 3.47
CA ASN A 75 -11.65 15.59 4.04
C ASN A 75 -12.75 16.00 3.05
N GLN A 76 -12.50 17.00 2.20
CA GLN A 76 -13.39 17.29 1.07
C GLN A 76 -13.47 16.10 0.09
N HIS A 77 -12.34 15.47 -0.26
CA HIS A 77 -12.34 14.30 -1.14
C HIS A 77 -12.93 13.04 -0.48
N ILE A 78 -12.83 12.89 0.84
CA ILE A 78 -13.38 11.74 1.57
C ILE A 78 -14.90 11.89 1.77
N GLN A 79 -15.41 13.10 1.99
CA GLN A 79 -16.86 13.33 2.09
C GLN A 79 -17.60 13.11 0.75
N GLU A 80 -16.90 13.16 -0.39
CA GLU A 80 -17.43 12.72 -1.69
C GLU A 80 -17.46 11.19 -1.88
N THR A 81 -16.98 10.41 -0.91
CA THR A 81 -17.10 8.94 -0.93
C THR A 81 -18.45 8.55 -0.31
N PRO A 82 -19.45 8.05 -1.08
CA PRO A 82 -20.67 7.57 -0.48
C PRO A 82 -20.35 6.28 0.29
N GLY A 83 -20.68 6.30 1.58
CA GLY A 83 -20.78 5.10 2.38
C GLY A 83 -21.78 4.12 1.77
N ARG A 84 -21.43 2.84 1.87
CA ARG A 84 -22.25 1.66 1.57
C ARG A 84 -23.76 1.89 1.61
N GLY A 85 -24.40 1.73 0.45
CA GLY A 85 -25.76 1.23 0.30
C GLY A 85 -26.74 2.19 -0.38
N ASP A 86 -26.73 2.25 -1.71
CA ASP A 86 -27.97 2.12 -2.52
C ASP A 86 -27.63 1.89 -4.01
N GLU A 87 -28.12 0.79 -4.60
CA GLU A 87 -27.94 0.45 -6.02
C GLU A 87 -28.97 1.21 -6.89
N GLY A 88 -28.88 2.55 -6.96
CA GLY A 88 -29.94 3.29 -7.65
C GLY A 88 -29.67 4.72 -8.13
N GLN A 89 -28.53 5.34 -7.80
CA GLN A 89 -28.29 6.73 -8.22
C GLN A 89 -27.12 6.80 -9.20
N ALA A 90 -27.47 7.07 -10.46
CA ALA A 90 -26.53 7.17 -11.56
C ALA A 90 -25.40 8.17 -11.26
N ASP A 91 -24.20 7.60 -11.13
CA ASP A 91 -22.88 8.21 -11.07
C ASP A 91 -22.59 9.13 -12.27
N THR A 92 -23.18 10.32 -12.30
CA THR A 92 -22.80 11.36 -13.27
C THR A 92 -21.57 12.14 -12.84
N SER A 93 -21.29 12.29 -11.53
CA SER A 93 -20.09 13.03 -11.08
C SER A 93 -18.78 12.26 -11.26
N PHE A 94 -18.80 10.92 -11.26
CA PHE A 94 -17.60 10.11 -11.46
C PHE A 94 -17.07 10.16 -12.92
N SER A 95 -17.91 10.52 -13.89
CA SER A 95 -17.51 10.59 -15.31
C SER A 95 -16.67 11.82 -15.66
N ASP A 96 -16.72 12.89 -14.85
CA ASP A 96 -16.12 14.21 -15.15
C ASP A 96 -14.91 14.54 -14.27
N SER A 97 -14.22 13.52 -13.76
CA SER A 97 -12.95 13.73 -13.08
C SER A 97 -11.93 14.35 -14.05
N SER A 98 -11.21 15.40 -13.60
CA SER A 98 -10.17 16.11 -14.37
C SER A 98 -9.06 15.18 -14.89
N LEU A 99 -8.95 14.00 -14.30
CA LEU A 99 -8.12 12.89 -14.75
C LEU A 99 -8.40 12.49 -16.21
N PHE A 100 -9.66 12.44 -16.65
CA PHE A 100 -10.02 12.09 -18.03
C PHE A 100 -9.89 13.24 -19.04
N ALA A 101 -9.50 14.45 -18.60
CA ALA A 101 -9.17 15.53 -19.53
C ALA A 101 -7.95 15.17 -20.40
N HIS A 102 -7.03 14.37 -19.86
CA HIS A 102 -5.80 13.95 -20.53
C HIS A 102 -5.63 12.42 -20.64
N TRP A 103 -6.38 11.63 -19.85
CA TRP A 103 -6.37 10.16 -19.96
C TRP A 103 -7.54 9.63 -20.78
N GLY A 104 -7.23 8.74 -21.74
CA GLY A 104 -8.21 7.85 -22.35
C GLY A 104 -9.38 8.56 -23.04
N GLN A 105 -9.06 9.46 -23.99
CA GLN A 105 -10.06 10.20 -24.78
C GLN A 105 -11.05 9.26 -25.49
N ASP A 106 -10.61 8.06 -25.85
CA ASP A 106 -11.41 7.03 -26.53
C ASP A 106 -12.16 6.06 -25.59
N LEU A 107 -12.09 6.26 -24.27
CA LEU A 107 -12.77 5.37 -23.31
C LEU A 107 -14.26 5.69 -23.21
N SER A 108 -15.10 4.66 -23.32
CA SER A 108 -16.54 4.75 -23.01
C SER A 108 -16.79 5.15 -21.55
N PRO A 109 -17.96 5.75 -21.22
CA PRO A 109 -18.27 6.16 -19.85
C PRO A 109 -18.13 5.03 -18.82
N ASP A 110 -18.57 3.81 -19.15
CA ASP A 110 -18.44 2.65 -18.26
C ASP A 110 -16.98 2.28 -18.00
N ASN A 111 -16.17 2.30 -19.04
CA ASN A 111 -14.73 2.05 -18.92
C ASN A 111 -14.02 3.11 -18.09
N ARG A 112 -14.44 4.38 -18.18
CA ARG A 112 -13.94 5.46 -17.32
C ARG A 112 -14.29 5.22 -15.86
N ARG A 113 -15.50 4.76 -15.55
CA ARG A 113 -15.88 4.39 -14.16
C ARG A 113 -14.97 3.30 -13.59
N VAL A 114 -14.71 2.24 -14.36
CA VAL A 114 -13.81 1.17 -13.94
C VAL A 114 -12.38 1.68 -13.77
N ALA A 115 -11.89 2.50 -14.71
CA ALA A 115 -10.56 3.09 -14.64
C ALA A 115 -10.38 4.00 -13.42
N LEU A 116 -11.39 4.82 -13.11
CA LEU A 116 -11.38 5.70 -11.95
C LEU A 116 -11.38 4.89 -10.65
N LYS A 117 -12.21 3.84 -10.55
CA LYS A 117 -12.25 2.95 -9.39
C LYS A 117 -10.91 2.27 -9.14
N MET A 118 -10.26 1.77 -10.20
CA MET A 118 -8.92 1.18 -10.10
C MET A 118 -7.87 2.23 -9.73
N PHE A 119 -7.97 3.45 -10.25
CA PHE A 119 -7.09 4.55 -9.90
C PHE A 119 -7.23 4.95 -8.42
N GLN A 120 -8.45 5.02 -7.89
CA GLN A 120 -8.69 5.30 -6.47
C GLN A 120 -8.17 4.19 -5.56
N TYR A 121 -8.24 2.93 -6.00
CA TYR A 121 -7.79 1.78 -5.20
C TYR A 121 -6.27 1.61 -5.22
N TYR A 122 -5.63 1.69 -6.39
CA TYR A 122 -4.19 1.43 -6.56
C TYR A 122 -3.32 2.70 -6.61
N GLY A 123 -3.91 3.87 -6.86
CA GLY A 123 -3.18 5.14 -7.03
C GLY A 123 -2.55 5.34 -8.42
N TYR A 124 -2.74 4.40 -9.35
CA TYR A 124 -2.25 4.48 -10.73
C TYR A 124 -3.27 3.88 -11.71
N ASN A 125 -3.05 4.02 -13.02
CA ASN A 125 -3.96 3.52 -14.03
C ASN A 125 -3.91 1.98 -14.16
N GLY A 126 -4.49 1.29 -13.17
CA GLY A 126 -4.60 -0.17 -13.14
C GLY A 126 -5.38 -0.72 -14.34
N TYR A 127 -6.39 0.02 -14.80
CA TYR A 127 -7.19 -0.36 -15.97
C TYR A 127 -6.35 -0.42 -17.25
N LEU A 128 -5.48 0.56 -17.48
CA LEU A 128 -4.54 0.53 -18.59
C LEU A 128 -3.49 -0.54 -18.39
N SER A 129 -2.94 -0.65 -17.16
CA SER A 129 -1.99 -1.68 -16.78
C SER A 129 -2.51 -3.06 -17.23
N ASP A 130 -3.71 -3.46 -16.84
CA ASP A 130 -4.26 -4.79 -17.17
C ASP A 130 -4.36 -5.08 -18.69
N ARG A 131 -4.40 -4.04 -19.53
CA ARG A 131 -4.45 -4.15 -20.99
C ARG A 131 -3.08 -4.09 -21.67
N LEU A 132 -2.03 -3.73 -20.93
CA LEU A 132 -0.67 -3.73 -21.45
C LEU A 132 -0.12 -5.16 -21.47
N PRO A 133 0.57 -5.56 -22.56
CA PRO A 133 1.20 -6.86 -22.62
C PRO A 133 2.26 -7.02 -21.53
N LEU A 134 2.37 -8.23 -20.99
CA LEU A 134 3.31 -8.54 -19.90
C LEU A 134 4.78 -8.50 -20.36
N ASP A 135 5.02 -8.67 -21.66
CA ASP A 135 6.32 -8.78 -22.33
C ASP A 135 6.62 -7.58 -23.23
N ARG A 136 6.02 -6.40 -22.95
CA ARG A 136 6.28 -5.21 -23.76
C ARG A 136 7.78 -4.88 -23.82
N PRO A 137 8.34 -4.52 -24.99
CA PRO A 137 9.71 -4.06 -25.08
C PRO A 137 9.85 -2.71 -24.38
N MET A 138 10.92 -2.54 -23.60
CA MET A 138 11.29 -1.25 -23.04
C MET A 138 12.49 -0.69 -23.79
N PRO A 139 12.44 0.59 -24.21
CA PRO A 139 13.57 1.22 -24.88
C PRO A 139 14.77 1.31 -23.93
N ASP A 140 15.97 1.13 -24.47
CA ASP A 140 17.19 1.31 -23.72
C ASP A 140 17.50 2.80 -23.54
N LEU A 141 17.24 3.32 -22.34
CA LEU A 141 17.49 4.72 -21.97
C LEU A 141 18.90 4.95 -21.37
N ARG A 142 19.77 3.93 -21.39
CA ARG A 142 21.13 4.06 -20.86
C ARG A 142 21.96 5.02 -21.74
N PRO A 143 22.79 5.89 -21.15
CA PRO A 143 23.76 6.70 -21.89
C PRO A 143 24.73 5.83 -22.71
N ASP A 144 25.26 6.36 -23.81
CA ASP A 144 26.14 5.60 -24.72
C ASP A 144 27.37 5.01 -24.02
N GLY A 145 27.92 5.71 -23.03
CA GLY A 145 29.06 5.23 -22.24
C GLY A 145 28.76 3.93 -21.46
N CYS A 146 27.51 3.68 -21.09
CA CYS A 146 27.11 2.47 -20.36
C CYS A 146 27.08 1.21 -21.25
N ARG A 147 26.93 1.37 -22.57
CA ARG A 147 26.87 0.24 -23.51
C ARG A 147 28.22 -0.45 -23.68
N ASN A 148 29.31 0.28 -23.45
CA ASN A 148 30.69 -0.19 -23.66
C ASN A 148 31.37 -0.65 -22.36
N ILE A 149 30.65 -0.71 -21.24
CA ILE A 149 31.19 -1.20 -19.97
C ILE A 149 31.24 -2.73 -20.01
N THR A 150 32.41 -3.30 -19.75
CA THR A 150 32.59 -4.74 -19.67
C THR A 150 32.52 -5.21 -18.22
N TYR A 151 31.71 -6.23 -17.96
CA TYR A 151 31.58 -6.85 -16.65
C TYR A 151 32.36 -8.18 -16.62
N PRO A 152 32.90 -8.60 -15.46
CA PRO A 152 33.51 -9.92 -15.32
C PRO A 152 32.48 -11.02 -15.56
N LEU A 153 32.88 -12.15 -16.14
CA LEU A 153 31.97 -13.26 -16.50
C LEU A 153 31.34 -13.94 -15.28
N ASN A 154 32.03 -13.92 -14.14
CA ASN A 154 31.59 -14.57 -12.90
C ASN A 154 30.85 -13.55 -12.02
N LEU A 155 29.58 -13.29 -12.35
CA LEU A 155 28.72 -12.51 -11.47
C LEU A 155 28.22 -13.39 -10.32
N PRO A 156 28.07 -12.82 -9.11
CA PRO A 156 27.49 -13.55 -8.00
C PRO A 156 26.02 -13.87 -8.29
N GLN A 157 25.53 -14.98 -7.75
CA GLN A 157 24.11 -15.28 -7.76
C GLN A 157 23.37 -14.23 -6.94
N VAL A 158 22.28 -13.72 -7.50
CA VAL A 158 21.41 -12.74 -6.85
C VAL A 158 20.04 -13.35 -6.60
N SER A 159 19.43 -13.00 -5.46
CA SER A 159 18.05 -13.35 -5.14
C SER A 159 17.17 -12.10 -5.24
N ILE A 160 16.06 -12.18 -5.96
CA ILE A 160 15.08 -11.10 -6.09
C ILE A 160 13.89 -11.43 -5.19
N VAL A 161 13.56 -10.54 -4.25
CA VAL A 161 12.45 -10.73 -3.30
C VAL A 161 11.38 -9.66 -3.58
N PHE A 162 10.17 -10.10 -3.95
CA PHE A 162 9.03 -9.21 -4.15
C PHE A 162 8.20 -9.13 -2.86
N ILE A 163 8.03 -7.91 -2.35
CA ILE A 163 7.12 -7.61 -1.24
C ILE A 163 6.03 -6.72 -1.80
N PHE A 164 4.78 -7.15 -1.71
CA PHE A 164 3.62 -6.42 -2.22
C PHE A 164 2.47 -6.46 -1.22
N VAL A 165 1.69 -5.38 -1.17
CA VAL A 165 0.44 -5.30 -0.40
C VAL A 165 -0.59 -4.62 -1.28
N ASN A 166 -1.70 -5.30 -1.54
CA ASN A 166 -2.80 -4.78 -2.36
C ASN A 166 -2.36 -4.21 -3.72
N GLU A 167 -1.38 -4.85 -4.36
CA GLU A 167 -0.90 -4.44 -5.69
C GLU A 167 -1.69 -5.08 -6.82
N ALA A 168 -1.74 -4.42 -7.98
CA ALA A 168 -2.39 -4.97 -9.16
C ALA A 168 -1.61 -6.17 -9.71
N LEU A 169 -2.31 -7.27 -9.98
CA LEU A 169 -1.72 -8.51 -10.48
C LEU A 169 -0.90 -8.27 -11.76
N SER A 170 -1.40 -7.43 -12.65
CA SER A 170 -0.74 -7.13 -13.92
C SER A 170 0.61 -6.42 -13.72
N VAL A 171 0.76 -5.60 -12.68
CA VAL A 171 2.02 -4.95 -12.31
C VAL A 171 3.01 -5.96 -11.75
N ILE A 172 2.57 -6.82 -10.82
CA ILE A 172 3.43 -7.86 -10.23
C ILE A 172 3.96 -8.79 -11.33
N LEU A 173 3.08 -9.29 -12.20
CA LEU A 173 3.45 -10.18 -13.29
C LEU A 173 4.41 -9.54 -14.28
N ARG A 174 4.22 -8.26 -14.62
CA ARG A 174 5.17 -7.51 -15.46
C ARG A 174 6.55 -7.39 -14.82
N SER A 175 6.61 -7.16 -13.51
CA SER A 175 7.90 -7.09 -12.81
C SER A 175 8.63 -8.44 -12.83
N ILE A 176 7.93 -9.53 -12.56
CA ILE A 176 8.50 -10.89 -12.64
C ILE A 176 8.98 -11.20 -14.07
N ARG A 177 8.15 -10.88 -15.08
CA ARG A 177 8.51 -11.09 -16.49
C ARG A 177 9.72 -10.26 -16.90
N SER A 178 9.82 -9.01 -16.44
CA SER A 178 10.96 -8.13 -16.71
C SER A 178 12.26 -8.69 -16.14
N CYS A 179 12.24 -9.23 -14.91
CA CYS A 179 13.42 -9.85 -14.32
C CYS A 179 13.90 -11.04 -15.16
N HIS A 180 12.99 -11.93 -15.54
CA HIS A 180 13.34 -13.10 -16.35
C HIS A 180 13.78 -12.73 -17.79
N GLN A 181 13.15 -11.73 -18.40
CA GLN A 181 13.46 -11.33 -19.78
C GLN A 181 14.78 -10.56 -19.89
N GLN A 182 15.21 -9.83 -18.86
CA GLN A 182 16.53 -9.21 -18.82
C GLN A 182 17.66 -10.25 -18.82
N ASP A 183 17.42 -11.45 -18.30
CA ASP A 183 18.35 -12.58 -18.40
C ASP A 183 18.44 -13.16 -19.82
N ALA A 184 17.39 -12.97 -20.62
CA ALA A 184 17.33 -13.34 -22.02
C ALA A 184 17.49 -12.11 -22.91
N VAL A 185 18.70 -11.53 -22.96
CA VAL A 185 19.03 -10.48 -23.93
C VAL A 185 18.73 -11.03 -25.34
N PRO A 186 17.72 -10.51 -26.05
CA PRO A 186 17.51 -10.90 -27.43
C PRO A 186 18.69 -10.38 -28.27
N PRO A 187 19.12 -11.12 -29.31
CA PRO A 187 20.17 -10.64 -30.20
C PRO A 187 19.81 -9.26 -30.77
N PRO A 188 20.81 -8.41 -31.04
CA PRO A 188 20.57 -7.06 -31.55
C PRO A 188 19.66 -7.11 -32.76
N GLN A 189 18.46 -6.54 -32.62
CA GLN A 189 17.55 -6.33 -33.74
C GLN A 189 18.25 -5.34 -34.67
N ARG A 190 18.62 -5.79 -35.87
CA ARG A 190 18.98 -4.86 -36.95
C ARG A 190 17.74 -4.01 -37.20
N ASP A 191 17.84 -2.72 -36.92
CA ASP A 191 16.82 -1.74 -37.28
C ASP A 191 16.50 -1.89 -38.77
N ASN A 192 15.30 -2.38 -39.07
CA ASN A 192 14.78 -2.41 -40.42
C ASN A 192 13.99 -1.11 -40.63
N PRO A 193 14.47 -0.16 -41.45
CA PRO A 193 13.83 1.14 -41.63
C PRO A 193 12.66 0.97 -42.61
N GLY A 194 11.55 0.41 -42.15
CA GLY A 194 10.39 0.20 -43.03
C GLY A 194 9.26 -0.54 -42.33
N GLY A 195 8.48 0.19 -41.52
CA GLY A 195 7.34 -0.41 -40.83
C GLY A 195 6.44 0.55 -40.06
N ARG A 196 6.29 1.80 -40.52
CA ARG A 196 5.14 2.63 -40.14
C ARG A 196 4.12 2.54 -41.26
N GLN A 197 3.18 1.60 -41.16
CA GLN A 197 1.81 1.72 -41.65
C GLN A 197 1.09 0.39 -41.40
N GLN A 198 -0.19 0.51 -41.03
CA GLN A 198 -1.19 -0.56 -40.88
C GLN A 198 -1.22 -1.29 -39.53
N GLN A 199 -1.80 -0.61 -38.55
CA GLN A 199 -2.83 -1.26 -37.74
C GLN A 199 -3.91 -0.24 -37.36
N GLN A 200 -4.76 0.05 -38.34
CA GLN A 200 -6.10 0.60 -38.16
C GLN A 200 -6.99 -0.17 -39.13
N GLN A 201 -7.62 -1.21 -38.61
CA GLN A 201 -8.84 -1.85 -39.11
C GLN A 201 -9.43 -2.67 -37.98
#